data_AF-D5U2M4-F1
#
_entry.id   AF-D5U2M4-F1
#
_cell.length_a   1.000
_cell.length_b   1.000
_cell.length_c   1.000
_cell.angle_alpha   90.00
_cell.angle_beta   90.00
_cell.angle_gamma   90.00
#
_symmetry.space_group_name_H-M   'P 1'
#
loop_
_entity.id
_entity.type
_entity.pdbx_description
1 polymer ?
#
loop_
_entity_poly.entity_id
_entity_poly.type
_entity_poly.pdbx_seq_one_letter_code
_entity_poly.pdbx_strand_id
1 'polypeptide(L)'
;MVSTYGRPSSAVVKQEVCNTKSYRECDYFADPPDQEAPKEVYPIIHKIACTVYSECPNFLVRRFGEEDCVAYCKAVEKYIPRNSVAKCVELWNNCPYLSLTGEK
;
A
#
# COMPACT_ATOMS: atom_id res chain seq x y z
N MET A 1 25.98 46.37 20.19
CA MET A 1 24.59 46.58 20.67
C MET A 1 23.75 45.43 20.12
N VAL A 2 23.18 44.63 21.02
CA VAL A 2 22.38 43.45 20.72
C VAL A 2 21.08 43.88 20.04
N SER A 3 20.89 43.53 18.76
CA SER A 3 19.57 43.60 18.14
C SER A 3 18.82 42.32 18.48
N THR A 4 17.83 42.47 19.34
CA THR A 4 16.81 41.50 19.74
C THR A 4 16.13 40.88 18.52
N TYR A 5 16.31 39.58 18.31
CA TYR A 5 15.50 38.80 17.38
C TYR A 5 14.03 38.80 17.88
N GLY A 6 13.12 39.31 17.06
CA GLY A 6 11.68 39.26 17.33
C GLY A 6 11.18 37.81 17.34
N ARG A 7 10.23 37.50 18.23
CA ARG A 7 9.61 36.16 18.34
C ARG A 7 9.02 35.74 16.98
N PRO A 8 9.17 34.46 16.55
CA PRO A 8 8.46 33.96 15.39
C PRO A 8 6.95 34.03 15.67
N SER A 9 6.23 34.75 14.81
CA SER A 9 4.79 34.94 14.91
C SER A 9 4.09 34.01 13.93
N SER A 10 3.03 33.33 14.36
CA SER A 10 2.27 32.34 13.57
C SER A 10 1.38 32.94 12.47
N ALA A 11 1.67 34.16 12.01
CA ALA A 11 0.86 34.87 11.04
C ALA A 11 1.15 34.39 9.61
N VAL A 12 0.09 34.04 8.87
CA VAL A 12 0.17 33.60 7.47
C VAL A 12 0.64 34.76 6.59
N VAL A 13 1.75 34.57 5.89
CA VAL A 13 2.43 35.59 5.08
C VAL A 13 1.57 35.93 3.86
N LYS A 14 1.21 37.21 3.70
CA LYS A 14 0.59 37.71 2.46
C LYS A 14 1.65 37.91 1.39
N GLN A 15 1.43 37.31 0.20
CA GLN A 15 2.35 37.30 -0.95
C GLN A 15 2.78 38.69 -1.44
N GLU A 16 2.05 39.75 -1.09
CA GLU A 16 2.30 41.14 -1.51
C GLU A 16 3.62 41.72 -0.94
N VAL A 17 4.26 41.04 0.02
CA VAL A 17 5.49 41.48 0.70
C VAL A 17 6.77 40.85 0.12
N CYS A 18 6.68 39.70 -0.57
CA CYS A 18 7.85 39.05 -1.19
C CYS A 18 8.06 39.59 -2.62
N ASN A 19 8.68 40.76 -2.72
CA ASN A 19 8.96 41.43 -3.99
C ASN A 19 10.33 41.01 -4.57
N THR A 20 10.57 39.71 -4.70
CA THR A 20 11.81 39.15 -5.28
C THR A 20 11.51 38.05 -6.29
N LYS A 21 12.31 37.96 -7.36
CA LYS A 21 12.12 37.03 -8.49
C LYS A 21 12.23 35.54 -8.11
N SER A 22 12.78 35.23 -6.94
CA SER A 22 12.91 33.87 -6.39
C SER A 22 12.22 33.79 -5.04
N TYR A 23 11.12 33.03 -4.99
CA TYR A 23 10.30 32.78 -3.80
C TYR A 23 11.01 31.98 -2.69
N ARG A 24 12.14 31.34 -3.02
CA ARG A 24 12.94 30.50 -2.11
C ARG A 24 13.90 31.28 -1.20
N GLU A 25 14.08 32.58 -1.43
CA GLU A 25 14.99 33.43 -0.65
C GLU A 25 14.27 34.32 0.37
N CYS A 26 12.95 34.17 0.52
CA CYS A 26 12.22 34.87 1.58
C CYS A 26 12.43 34.16 2.92
N ASP A 27 12.98 34.88 3.91
CA ASP A 27 13.20 34.43 5.30
C ASP A 27 11.97 33.81 6.00
N TYR A 28 10.77 34.01 5.45
CA TYR A 28 9.51 33.51 6.00
C TYR A 28 8.95 32.27 5.26
N PHE A 29 9.66 31.71 4.29
CA PHE A 29 9.26 30.46 3.64
C PHE A 29 9.72 29.27 4.50
N ALA A 30 8.83 28.77 5.35
CA ALA A 30 8.97 27.45 5.95
C ALA A 30 8.41 26.41 4.99
N ASP A 31 9.25 25.48 4.53
CA ASP A 31 8.77 24.28 3.84
C ASP A 31 7.77 23.58 4.78
N PRO A 32 6.55 23.24 4.32
CA PRO A 32 5.66 22.42 5.13
C PRO A 32 6.42 21.13 5.46
N PRO A 33 6.41 20.67 6.73
CA PRO A 33 7.04 19.40 7.07
C PRO A 33 6.45 18.35 6.15
N ASP A 34 7.30 17.61 5.45
CA ASP A 34 6.91 16.52 4.56
C ASP A 34 6.17 15.48 5.42
N GLN A 35 4.85 15.63 5.52
CA GLN A 35 3.99 14.63 6.09
C GLN A 35 3.91 13.54 5.04
N GLU A 36 4.93 12.69 4.98
CA GLU A 36 4.91 11.44 4.23
C GLU A 36 3.72 10.63 4.76
N ALA A 37 2.57 10.78 4.12
CA ALA A 37 1.44 9.91 4.35
C ALA A 37 1.96 8.47 4.16
N PRO A 38 1.67 7.53 5.09
CA PRO A 38 2.17 6.18 4.98
C PRO A 38 1.74 5.62 3.63
N LYS A 39 2.71 5.40 2.74
CA LYS A 39 2.46 4.81 1.42
C LYS A 39 1.80 3.46 1.64
N GLU A 40 0.57 3.30 1.17
CA GLU A 40 -0.13 2.02 1.22
C GLU A 40 0.72 0.96 0.51
N VAL A 41 1.22 -0.01 1.27
CA VAL A 41 2.06 -1.08 0.73
C VAL A 41 1.15 -2.12 0.09
N TYR A 42 1.03 -2.06 -1.24
CA TYR A 42 0.30 -3.06 -2.01
C TYR A 42 1.14 -4.34 -2.17
N PRO A 43 0.64 -5.52 -1.76
CA PRO A 43 1.35 -6.76 -1.99
C PRO A 43 1.42 -7.07 -3.49
N ILE A 44 2.57 -7.54 -3.96
CA ILE A 44 2.77 -7.91 -5.35
C ILE A 44 1.92 -9.15 -5.66
N ILE A 45 0.84 -8.96 -6.44
CA ILE A 45 0.00 -10.05 -6.94
C ILE A 45 0.70 -10.70 -8.12
N HIS A 46 0.89 -12.02 -8.07
CA HIS A 46 1.59 -12.76 -9.11
C HIS A 46 0.62 -13.48 -10.03
N LYS A 47 0.93 -13.45 -11.32
CA LYS A 47 0.27 -14.28 -12.34
C LYS A 47 0.65 -15.75 -12.14
N ILE A 48 -0.34 -16.62 -12.28
CA ILE A 48 -0.21 -18.08 -12.24
C ILE A 48 -0.81 -18.70 -13.49
N ALA A 49 -0.43 -19.93 -13.79
CA ALA A 49 -1.05 -20.68 -14.87
C ALA A 49 -2.52 -21.01 -14.51
N CYS A 50 -3.43 -20.84 -15.48
CA CYS A 50 -4.84 -21.14 -15.30
C CYS A 50 -5.14 -22.64 -15.12
N THR A 51 -4.14 -23.50 -15.34
CA THR A 51 -4.21 -24.95 -15.16
C THR A 51 -3.98 -25.39 -13.71
N VAL A 52 -3.57 -24.47 -12.83
CA VAL A 52 -3.33 -24.78 -11.42
C VAL A 52 -4.66 -25.09 -10.74
N TYR A 53 -4.76 -26.29 -10.19
CA TYR A 53 -5.90 -26.77 -9.43
C TYR A 53 -5.44 -27.16 -8.02
N SER A 54 -6.27 -26.86 -7.02
CA SER A 54 -6.11 -27.32 -5.64
C SER A 54 -7.42 -27.94 -5.20
N GLU A 55 -7.36 -29.01 -4.42
CA GLU A 55 -8.53 -29.65 -3.80
C GLU A 55 -9.11 -28.80 -2.65
N CYS A 56 -8.44 -27.71 -2.27
CA CYS A 56 -8.89 -26.82 -1.22
C CYS A 56 -10.20 -26.09 -1.62
N PRO A 57 -11.27 -26.16 -0.80
CA PRO A 57 -12.55 -25.49 -1.10
C PRO A 57 -12.43 -23.95 -1.09
N ASN A 58 -11.41 -23.44 -0.42
CA ASN A 58 -11.13 -22.02 -0.28
C ASN A 58 -10.20 -21.47 -1.36
N PHE A 59 -9.61 -22.33 -2.18
CA PHE A 59 -8.73 -21.91 -3.26
C PHE A 59 -9.55 -21.64 -4.53
N LEU A 60 -9.42 -20.43 -5.06
CA LEU A 60 -10.03 -20.01 -6.31
C LEU A 60 -8.96 -19.52 -7.27
N VAL A 61 -9.16 -19.80 -8.55
CA VAL A 61 -8.40 -19.19 -9.63
C VAL A 61 -9.31 -18.23 -10.37
N ARG A 62 -8.98 -16.94 -10.35
CA ARG A 62 -9.68 -15.92 -11.15
C ARG A 62 -8.86 -15.61 -12.39
N ARG A 63 -9.51 -15.56 -13.54
CA ARG A 63 -8.91 -15.02 -14.77
C ARG A 63 -8.83 -13.51 -14.67
N PHE A 64 -7.68 -12.97 -15.02
CA PHE A 64 -7.39 -11.54 -15.03
C PHE A 64 -6.78 -11.17 -16.39
N GLY A 65 -7.60 -11.17 -17.45
CA GLY A 65 -7.18 -10.97 -18.84
C GLY A 65 -7.48 -12.18 -19.72
N GLU A 66 -6.85 -12.24 -20.90
CA GLU A 66 -7.05 -13.34 -21.86
C GLU A 66 -6.37 -14.65 -21.42
N GLU A 67 -5.15 -14.57 -20.88
CA GLU A 67 -4.36 -15.77 -20.51
C GLU A 67 -3.80 -15.74 -19.08
N ASP A 68 -3.96 -14.62 -18.37
CA ASP A 68 -3.42 -14.46 -17.03
C ASP A 68 -4.44 -14.93 -15.99
N CYS A 69 -3.99 -15.75 -15.05
CA CYS A 69 -4.77 -16.15 -13.89
C CYS A 69 -4.11 -15.68 -12.59
N VAL A 70 -4.93 -15.44 -11.58
CA VAL A 70 -4.49 -15.11 -10.21
C VAL A 70 -5.16 -16.06 -9.23
N ALA A 71 -4.40 -16.50 -8.24
CA ALA A 71 -4.94 -17.30 -7.16
C ALA A 71 -5.53 -16.40 -6.07
N TYR A 72 -6.67 -16.80 -5.54
CA TYR A 72 -7.41 -16.11 -4.51
C TYR A 72 -7.85 -17.09 -3.43
N CYS A 73 -7.67 -16.72 -2.17
CA CYS A 73 -8.14 -17.49 -1.05
C CYS A 73 -9.44 -16.88 -0.51
N LYS A 74 -10.54 -17.64 -0.51
CA LYS A 74 -11.81 -17.22 0.08
C LYS A 74 -11.72 -17.00 1.59
N ALA A 75 -11.00 -17.88 2.31
CA ALA A 75 -10.97 -17.87 3.77
C ALA A 75 -10.34 -16.60 4.37
N VAL A 76 -9.40 -15.96 3.65
CA VAL A 76 -8.72 -14.72 4.08
C VAL A 76 -9.02 -13.54 3.15
N GLU A 77 -9.92 -13.74 2.19
CA GLU A 77 -10.33 -12.77 1.17
C GLU A 77 -9.15 -12.06 0.46
N LYS A 78 -8.05 -12.77 0.23
CA LYS A 78 -6.78 -12.22 -0.29
C LYS A 78 -6.24 -12.98 -1.50
N TYR A 79 -5.54 -12.25 -2.36
CA TYR A 79 -4.77 -12.83 -3.45
C TYR A 79 -3.53 -13.54 -2.93
N ILE A 80 -3.26 -14.72 -3.48
CA ILE A 80 -2.17 -15.58 -3.04
C ILE A 80 -0.95 -15.34 -3.97
N PRO A 81 0.24 -15.05 -3.43
CA PRO A 81 1.45 -14.94 -4.24
C PRO A 81 1.89 -16.31 -4.76
N ARG A 82 2.62 -16.33 -5.88
CA ARG A 82 3.00 -17.57 -6.60
C ARG A 82 3.66 -18.62 -5.70
N ASN A 83 4.55 -18.22 -4.80
CA ASN A 83 5.24 -19.14 -3.88
C ASN A 83 4.28 -19.81 -2.89
N SER A 84 3.23 -19.09 -2.46
CA SER A 84 2.23 -19.64 -1.55
C SER A 84 1.23 -20.53 -2.28
N VAL A 85 1.00 -20.31 -3.58
CA VAL A 85 0.11 -21.16 -4.39
C VAL A 85 0.60 -22.61 -4.43
N ALA A 86 1.89 -22.83 -4.68
CA ALA A 86 2.47 -24.18 -4.66
C ALA A 86 2.21 -24.89 -3.32
N LYS A 87 2.49 -24.19 -2.20
CA LYS A 87 2.22 -24.69 -0.85
C LYS A 87 0.74 -24.95 -0.59
N CYS A 88 -0.15 -24.10 -1.11
CA CYS A 88 -1.59 -24.28 -1.01
C CYS A 88 -2.12 -25.45 -1.84
N VAL A 89 -1.41 -25.88 -2.89
CA VAL A 89 -1.76 -27.08 -3.66
C VAL A 89 -1.27 -28.33 -2.93
N GLU A 90 -0.03 -28.33 -2.44
CA GLU A 90 0.58 -29.51 -1.81
C GLU A 90 0.13 -29.75 -0.37
N LEU A 91 -0.03 -28.69 0.43
CA LEU A 91 -0.26 -28.75 1.89
C LEU A 91 -1.65 -28.23 2.27
N TRP A 92 -2.63 -28.36 1.40
CA TRP A 92 -3.97 -27.81 1.61
C TRP A 92 -4.66 -28.34 2.87
N ASN A 93 -4.45 -29.62 3.21
CA ASN A 93 -5.01 -30.28 4.40
C ASN A 93 -4.48 -29.70 5.72
N ASN A 94 -3.27 -29.13 5.71
CA ASN A 94 -2.64 -28.53 6.90
C ASN A 94 -2.80 -27.01 6.92
N CYS A 95 -3.70 -26.46 6.08
CA CYS A 95 -3.92 -25.02 6.02
C CYS A 95 -4.64 -24.53 7.29
N PRO A 96 -4.07 -23.58 8.06
CA PRO A 96 -4.70 -23.08 9.28
C PRO A 96 -6.00 -22.31 9.00
N TYR A 97 -6.20 -21.88 7.76
CA TYR A 97 -7.38 -21.14 7.32
C TYR A 97 -8.53 -22.05 6.85
N LEU A 98 -8.32 -23.38 6.81
CA LEU A 98 -9.36 -24.33 6.40
C LEU A 98 -10.56 -24.28 7.37
N SER A 99 -10.28 -24.12 8.66
CA SER A 99 -11.28 -24.07 9.73
C SER A 99 -12.12 -22.79 9.75
N LEU A 100 -11.63 -21.70 9.14
CA LEU A 100 -12.29 -20.39 9.19
C LEU A 100 -13.57 -20.30 8.35
N THR A 101 -13.78 -21.24 7.44
CA THR A 101 -14.98 -21.34 6.61
C THR A 101 -15.92 -22.45 7.08
N GLY A 102 -15.59 -23.10 8.21
CA GLY A 102 -16.36 -24.16 8.83
C GLY A 102 -17.35 -23.69 9.90
N GLU A 103 -17.64 -22.39 10.02
CA GLU A 103 -18.65 -21.88 10.95
C GLU A 103 -19.85 -21.26 10.22
N LYS A 104 -20.94 -22.04 10.23
CA LYS A 104 -22.36 -21.80 9.92
C LYS A 104 -22.84 -21.76 8.47
#